data_AF-A0A7Y5LBA0-F1
#
_entry.id   AF-A0A7Y5LBA0-F1
#
_cell.length_a   1.000
_cell.length_b   1.000
_cell.length_c   1.000
_cell.angle_alpha   90.00
_cell.angle_beta   90.00
_cell.angle_gamma   90.00
#
_symmetry.space_group_name_H-M   'P 1'
#
loop_
_entity.id
_entity.type
_entity.pdbx_description
1 polymer ?
#
loop_
_entity_poly.entity_id
_entity_poly.type
_entity_poly.pdbx_seq_one_letter_code
_entity_poly.pdbx_strand_id
1 'polypeptide(L)'
;LFVGKYQCTDKKRALVKFNVCGVGIPTNATILSAQMKLWYYDSEIGDACESAVGPPQTMMTTDHWIQAHRVLKPWHEAQATRDVRLTGVNWAAPYGAIDGTDALATMESTVQVKQNETGTWKSWTLTNAVWPTQIPILA
;
A
#
# COMPACT_ATOMS: atom_id res chain seq x y z
N LEU A 1 2.19 0.44 -1.05
CA LEU A 1 1.16 1.01 -0.16
C LEU A 1 -0.04 0.07 -0.13
N PHE A 2 -0.22 -0.74 0.91
CA PHE A 2 -1.34 -1.68 0.91
C PHE A 2 -2.52 -1.10 1.71
N VAL A 3 -3.67 -0.88 1.06
CA VAL A 3 -4.85 -0.24 1.65
C VAL A 3 -5.99 -1.26 1.80
N GLY A 4 -6.11 -1.80 3.01
CA GLY A 4 -7.38 -2.28 3.56
C GLY A 4 -7.80 -3.71 3.19
N LYS A 5 -8.16 -4.46 4.23
CA LYS A 5 -8.87 -5.75 4.17
C LYS A 5 -10.37 -5.45 4.08
N TYR A 6 -11.01 -5.95 3.05
CA TYR A 6 -12.48 -6.08 3.00
C TYR A 6 -12.84 -7.55 3.23
N GLN A 7 -13.98 -7.83 3.87
CA GLN A 7 -14.34 -9.21 4.26
C GLN A 7 -14.85 -10.05 3.08
N CYS A 8 -15.38 -9.43 2.02
CA CYS A 8 -16.09 -10.10 0.91
C CYS A 8 -15.50 -9.83 -0.49
N THR A 9 -14.43 -9.06 -0.58
CA THR A 9 -13.75 -8.64 -1.81
C THR A 9 -12.28 -8.79 -1.55
N ASP A 10 -11.58 -9.09 -2.62
CA ASP A 10 -10.15 -9.27 -2.57
C ASP A 10 -9.45 -8.07 -1.90
N LYS A 11 -8.34 -8.37 -1.21
CA LYS A 11 -7.50 -7.36 -0.55
C LYS A 11 -7.19 -6.23 -1.53
N LYS A 12 -7.62 -5.00 -1.23
CA LYS A 12 -7.23 -3.85 -2.04
C LYS A 12 -5.81 -3.46 -1.64
N ARG A 13 -4.94 -3.33 -2.62
CA ARG A 13 -3.50 -3.14 -2.44
C ARG A 13 -3.01 -2.23 -3.55
N ALA A 14 -2.29 -1.17 -3.18
CA ALA A 14 -1.74 -0.22 -4.14
C ALA A 14 -0.21 -0.35 -4.21
N LEU A 15 0.29 -0.41 -5.43
CA LEU A 15 1.72 -0.24 -5.67
C LEU A 15 1.96 1.24 -5.94
N VAL A 16 2.92 1.81 -5.24
CA VAL A 16 3.28 3.23 -5.38
C VAL A 16 4.79 3.28 -5.51
N LYS A 17 5.27 3.92 -6.58
CA LYS A 17 6.69 4.16 -6.83
C LYS A 17 6.91 5.66 -6.88
N PHE A 18 7.87 6.14 -6.10
CA PHE A 18 8.34 7.52 -6.20
C PHE A 18 9.62 7.52 -7.03
N ASN A 19 9.62 8.22 -8.17
CA ASN A 19 10.85 8.47 -8.89
C ASN A 19 11.54 9.69 -8.25
N VAL A 20 12.50 9.42 -7.38
CA VAL A 20 13.28 10.46 -6.67
C VAL A 20 14.56 10.85 -7.41
N CYS A 21 14.95 10.09 -8.44
CA CYS A 21 16.14 10.38 -9.25
C CYS A 21 15.82 11.43 -10.33
N GLY A 22 16.59 12.51 -10.37
CA GLY A 22 16.50 13.54 -11.42
C GLY A 22 15.46 14.64 -11.18
N VAL A 23 14.67 14.55 -10.10
CA VAL A 23 13.71 15.58 -9.70
C VAL A 23 14.15 16.18 -8.35
N GLY A 24 15.22 16.98 -8.38
CA GLY A 24 15.65 17.81 -7.24
C GLY A 24 16.37 17.10 -6.07
N ILE A 25 16.36 15.76 -5.98
CA ILE A 25 17.13 15.02 -4.97
C ILE A 25 18.42 14.47 -5.62
N PRO A 26 19.62 14.93 -5.20
CA PRO A 26 20.89 14.41 -5.68
C PRO A 26 21.03 12.90 -5.46
N THR A 27 21.75 12.22 -6.35
CA THR A 27 21.98 10.76 -6.29
C THR A 27 22.76 10.31 -5.05
N ASN A 28 23.49 11.22 -4.41
CA ASN A 28 24.24 11.00 -3.16
C ASN A 28 23.57 11.64 -1.93
N ALA A 29 22.31 12.08 -2.03
CA ALA A 29 21.61 12.68 -0.92
C ALA A 29 21.23 11.63 0.14
N THR A 30 21.51 11.95 1.40
CA THR A 30 20.97 11.19 2.53
C THR A 30 19.57 11.68 2.84
N ILE A 31 18.58 10.79 2.76
CA ILE A 31 17.20 11.11 3.12
C ILE A 31 17.07 11.07 4.64
N LEU A 32 16.92 12.25 5.25
CA LEU A 32 16.72 12.38 6.70
C LEU A 32 15.26 12.18 7.11
N SER A 33 14.32 12.53 6.23
CA SER A 33 12.90 12.40 6.46
C SER A 33 12.15 12.22 5.16
N ALA A 34 11.17 11.31 5.17
CA ALA A 34 10.15 11.22 4.14
C ALA A 34 8.78 11.05 4.81
N GLN A 35 7.79 11.77 4.31
CA GLN A 35 6.41 11.68 4.79
C GLN A 35 5.49 11.41 3.62
N MET A 36 4.59 10.43 3.79
CA MET A 36 3.48 10.23 2.89
C MET A 36 2.24 10.92 3.42
N LYS A 37 1.48 11.53 2.51
CA LYS A 37 0.15 12.09 2.79
C LYS A 37 -0.89 11.38 1.94
N LEU A 38 -2.01 11.02 2.56
CA LEU A 38 -3.15 10.42 1.90
C LEU A 38 -4.40 11.20 2.28
N TRP A 39 -5.14 11.66 1.28
CA TRP A 39 -6.51 12.10 1.48
C TRP A 39 -7.42 10.88 1.43
N TYR A 40 -8.32 10.76 2.39
CA TYR A 40 -9.38 9.77 2.33
C TYR A 40 -10.72 10.42 2.64
N TYR A 41 -11.78 9.87 2.04
CA TYR A 41 -13.13 10.40 2.18
C TYR A 41 -13.91 9.72 3.31
N ASP A 42 -13.82 8.39 3.43
CA ASP A 42 -14.43 7.63 4.52
C ASP A 42 -13.66 6.32 4.78
N SER A 43 -13.84 5.74 5.97
CA SER A 43 -13.39 4.41 6.37
C SER A 43 -14.60 3.53 6.66
N GLU A 44 -15.08 2.86 5.63
CA GLU A 44 -16.24 1.97 5.71
C GLU A 44 -15.78 0.51 5.91
N ILE A 45 -16.37 -0.22 6.88
CA ILE A 45 -16.57 -1.66 6.66
C ILE A 45 -17.76 -1.70 5.73
N GLY A 46 -17.53 -1.81 4.43
CA GLY A 46 -18.65 -2.10 3.53
C GLY A 46 -19.38 -3.37 3.99
N ASP A 47 -20.61 -3.54 3.53
CA ASP A 47 -21.56 -4.49 4.11
C ASP A 47 -20.98 -5.89 4.38
N ALA A 48 -21.34 -6.47 5.53
CA ALA A 48 -21.04 -7.87 5.81
C ALA A 48 -21.62 -8.72 4.67
N CYS A 49 -20.91 -9.78 4.30
CA CYS A 49 -21.26 -10.65 3.18
C CYS A 49 -22.51 -11.49 3.50
N GLU A 50 -23.66 -10.89 3.76
CA GLU A 50 -24.89 -11.61 4.05
C GLU A 50 -26.10 -10.96 3.39
N SER A 51 -26.58 -11.69 2.38
CA SER A 51 -27.96 -11.92 1.95
C SER A 51 -28.94 -10.75 1.99
N ALA A 52 -29.57 -10.55 0.83
CA ALA A 52 -30.78 -9.77 0.58
C ALA A 52 -32.05 -10.23 1.37
N VAL A 53 -31.90 -10.77 2.58
CA VAL A 53 -33.00 -11.26 3.43
C VAL A 53 -32.73 -10.91 4.90
N GLY A 54 -32.65 -9.61 5.19
CA GLY A 54 -32.52 -9.10 6.56
C GLY A 54 -32.74 -7.58 6.60
N PRO A 55 -33.13 -7.01 7.76
CA PRO A 55 -33.25 -5.56 7.90
C PRO A 55 -31.92 -4.88 7.52
N PRO A 56 -31.95 -3.61 7.06
CA PRO A 56 -30.75 -2.92 6.58
C PRO A 56 -29.63 -3.05 7.61
N GLN A 57 -28.55 -3.76 7.26
CA GLN A 57 -27.38 -3.79 8.12
C GLN A 57 -26.83 -2.37 8.14
N THR A 58 -26.81 -1.77 9.31
CA THR A 58 -26.23 -0.45 9.51
C THR A 58 -24.77 -0.56 9.11
N MET A 59 -24.31 0.22 8.12
CA MET A 59 -22.90 0.26 7.72
C MET A 59 -22.05 0.44 8.98
N MET A 60 -21.34 -0.61 9.39
CA MET A 60 -20.48 -0.53 10.56
C MET A 60 -19.20 0.12 10.11
N THR A 61 -19.01 1.41 10.36
CA THR A 61 -17.70 2.02 10.19
C THR A 61 -16.77 1.42 11.27
N THR A 62 -15.48 1.19 10.97
CA THR A 62 -14.47 0.86 12.00
C THR A 62 -13.16 1.53 11.65
N ASP A 63 -12.29 1.63 12.64
CA ASP A 63 -10.95 2.11 12.46
C ASP A 63 -10.15 1.13 11.59
N HIS A 64 -9.59 1.61 10.48
CA HIS A 64 -8.72 0.83 9.62
C HIS A 64 -7.28 1.30 9.70
N TRP A 65 -6.36 0.35 9.58
CA TRP A 65 -4.93 0.62 9.48
C TRP A 65 -4.48 0.47 8.04
N ILE A 66 -3.83 1.51 7.53
CA ILE A 66 -3.10 1.48 6.28
C ILE A 66 -1.66 1.13 6.62
N GLN A 67 -1.10 0.14 5.92
CA GLN A 67 0.26 -0.33 6.17
C GLN A 67 1.13 -0.09 4.95
N ALA A 68 2.32 0.45 5.19
CA ALA A 68 3.37 0.55 4.18
C ALA A 68 4.33 -0.63 4.33
N HIS A 69 4.45 -1.40 3.25
CA HIS A 69 5.43 -2.48 3.15
C HIS A 69 6.29 -2.23 1.92
N ARG A 70 7.59 -2.47 2.06
CA ARG A 70 8.54 -2.38 0.97
C ARG A 70 8.41 -3.59 0.05
N VAL A 71 8.22 -3.32 -1.24
CA VAL A 71 8.21 -4.35 -2.28
C VAL A 71 9.66 -4.76 -2.58
N LEU A 72 9.91 -6.07 -2.63
CA LEU A 72 11.23 -6.67 -2.83
C LEU A 72 11.47 -7.14 -4.26
N LYS A 73 10.40 -7.29 -5.05
CA LYS A 73 10.47 -7.73 -6.44
C LYS A 73 10.32 -6.54 -7.41
N PRO A 74 11.02 -6.56 -8.55
CA PRO A 74 10.75 -5.59 -9.60
C PRO A 74 9.33 -5.83 -10.14
N TRP A 75 8.66 -4.73 -10.47
CA TRP A 75 7.34 -4.71 -11.09
C TRP A 75 7.29 -3.54 -12.08
N HIS A 76 6.35 -3.61 -13.01
CA HIS A 76 6.12 -2.55 -13.99
C HIS A 76 4.70 -2.02 -13.84
N GLU A 77 4.55 -0.71 -13.71
CA GLU A 77 3.27 -0.09 -13.37
C GLU A 77 2.16 -0.37 -14.38
N ALA A 78 2.48 -0.33 -15.68
CA ALA A 78 1.52 -0.66 -16.73
C ALA A 78 1.22 -2.16 -16.89
N GLN A 79 1.92 -3.05 -16.16
CA GLN A 79 1.78 -4.52 -16.30
C GLN A 79 1.31 -5.20 -15.01
N ALA A 80 1.52 -4.56 -13.86
CA ALA A 80 1.20 -5.16 -12.58
C ALA A 80 -0.32 -5.26 -12.39
N THR A 81 -0.78 -6.48 -12.11
CA THR A 81 -2.16 -6.81 -11.79
C THR A 81 -2.22 -7.49 -10.43
N ARG A 82 -3.40 -8.02 -10.07
CA ARG A 82 -3.59 -8.91 -8.92
C ARG A 82 -2.59 -10.06 -8.92
N ASP A 83 -2.41 -10.74 -10.04
CA ASP A 83 -1.68 -12.02 -10.09
C ASP A 83 -0.27 -11.87 -10.69
N VAL A 84 -0.04 -10.78 -11.44
CA VAL A 84 1.14 -10.59 -12.29
C VAL A 84 1.90 -9.33 -11.87
N ARG A 85 3.24 -9.38 -11.81
CA ARG A 85 4.11 -8.21 -11.54
C ARG A 85 4.79 -7.63 -12.77
N LEU A 86 5.04 -8.48 -13.75
CA LEU A 86 5.60 -8.19 -15.08
C LEU A 86 4.96 -9.16 -16.07
N THR A 87 4.86 -8.83 -17.36
CA THR A 87 4.31 -9.75 -18.37
C THR A 87 4.93 -11.16 -18.26
N GLY A 88 4.09 -12.17 -18.04
CA GLY A 88 4.51 -13.57 -17.89
C GLY A 88 5.16 -13.93 -16.54
N VAL A 89 5.21 -13.00 -15.58
CA VAL A 89 5.84 -13.20 -14.27
C VAL A 89 4.87 -12.88 -13.14
N ASN A 90 4.53 -13.91 -12.37
CA ASN A 90 3.56 -13.81 -11.29
C ASN A 90 4.14 -13.22 -10.01
N TRP A 91 3.24 -12.72 -9.16
CA TRP A 91 3.47 -12.63 -7.72
C TRP A 91 3.51 -14.04 -7.10
N ALA A 92 4.11 -14.19 -5.92
CA ALA A 92 4.05 -15.45 -5.16
C ALA A 92 2.65 -15.74 -4.61
N ALA A 93 1.85 -14.70 -4.38
CA ALA A 93 0.43 -14.78 -4.06
C ALA A 93 -0.32 -13.57 -4.63
N PRO A 94 -1.64 -13.64 -4.82
CA PRO A 94 -2.44 -12.50 -5.26
C PRO A 94 -2.12 -11.24 -4.43
N TYR A 95 -1.91 -10.14 -5.16
CA TYR A 95 -1.53 -8.82 -4.68
C TYR A 95 -0.15 -8.73 -3.99
N GLY A 96 0.75 -9.68 -4.26
CA GLY A 96 2.10 -9.75 -3.70
C GLY A 96 2.12 -10.29 -2.27
N ALA A 97 2.83 -11.39 -2.01
CA ALA A 97 2.97 -11.93 -0.66
C ALA A 97 3.70 -10.97 0.30
N ILE A 98 3.13 -10.77 1.51
CA ILE A 98 3.69 -9.92 2.59
C ILE A 98 4.25 -10.84 3.69
N ASP A 99 5.17 -11.71 3.29
CA ASP A 99 5.81 -12.72 4.14
C ASP A 99 7.33 -12.72 3.97
N GLY A 100 7.88 -11.72 3.25
CA GLY A 100 9.28 -11.66 2.85
C GLY A 100 9.53 -12.14 1.42
N THR A 101 8.53 -12.72 0.72
CA THR A 101 8.71 -13.21 -0.65
C THR A 101 8.61 -12.09 -1.68
N ASP A 102 7.47 -11.38 -1.74
CA ASP A 102 7.26 -10.27 -2.69
C ASP A 102 7.42 -8.89 -2.04
N ALA A 103 7.09 -8.78 -0.74
CA ALA A 103 7.25 -7.61 0.10
C ALA A 103 7.73 -8.00 1.49
N LEU A 104 8.34 -7.05 2.23
CA LEU A 104 8.73 -7.27 3.62
C LEU A 104 7.52 -7.65 4.48
N ALA A 105 7.67 -8.70 5.31
CA ALA A 105 6.67 -9.12 6.27
C ALA A 105 6.37 -8.01 7.30
N THR A 106 7.42 -7.35 7.78
CA THR A 106 7.31 -6.22 8.71
C THR A 106 6.92 -4.95 7.96
N MET A 107 5.88 -4.26 8.44
CA MET A 107 5.52 -2.94 7.94
C MET A 107 6.58 -1.90 8.33
N GLU A 108 6.86 -0.96 7.45
CA GLU A 108 7.76 0.16 7.73
C GLU A 108 7.06 1.27 8.51
N SER A 109 5.75 1.40 8.28
CA SER A 109 4.91 2.38 8.95
C SER A 109 3.45 1.99 8.83
N THR A 110 2.62 2.64 9.64
CA THR A 110 1.18 2.56 9.53
C THR A 110 0.53 3.87 9.88
N VAL A 111 -0.68 4.09 9.36
CA VAL A 111 -1.55 5.17 9.79
C VAL A 111 -2.96 4.63 9.97
N GLN A 112 -3.66 5.15 10.96
CA GLN A 112 -5.06 4.84 11.17
C GLN A 112 -5.93 5.82 10.38
N VAL A 113 -6.91 5.29 9.66
CA VAL A 113 -8.08 6.04 9.18
C VAL A 113 -9.24 5.68 10.12
N LYS A 114 -9.89 6.69 10.68
CA LYS A 114 -10.87 6.45 11.74
C LYS A 114 -12.28 6.33 11.20
N GLN A 115 -13.08 5.55 11.89
CA GLN A 115 -14.52 5.56 11.73
C GLN A 115 -15.08 6.96 11.95
N ASN A 116 -16.06 7.35 11.11
CA ASN A 116 -16.78 8.64 11.15
C ASN A 116 -15.89 9.88 10.95
N GLU A 117 -14.64 9.70 10.54
CA GLU A 117 -13.76 10.78 10.14
C GLU A 117 -13.76 10.84 8.61
N THR A 118 -14.34 11.92 8.07
CA THR A 118 -14.54 12.06 6.62
C THR A 118 -13.75 13.21 6.02
N GLY A 119 -13.27 13.03 4.80
CA GLY A 119 -12.66 14.11 4.00
C GLY A 119 -11.49 14.78 4.70
N THR A 120 -10.44 14.02 5.00
CA THR A 120 -9.28 14.55 5.73
C THR A 120 -7.95 13.96 5.26
N TRP A 121 -6.87 14.65 5.59
CA TRP A 121 -5.50 14.21 5.33
C TRP A 121 -4.95 13.36 6.47
N LYS A 122 -4.43 12.19 6.13
CA LYS A 122 -3.52 11.42 6.98
C LYS A 122 -2.09 11.60 6.53
N SER A 123 -1.17 11.63 7.48
CA SER A 123 0.26 11.76 7.24
C SER A 123 1.05 10.80 8.11
N TRP A 124 2.08 10.14 7.55
CA TRP A 124 2.95 9.25 8.31
C TRP A 124 4.35 9.16 7.69
N THR A 125 5.33 8.78 8.51
CA THR A 125 6.74 8.74 8.14
C THR A 125 7.06 7.47 7.34
N LEU A 126 7.82 7.64 6.26
CA LEU A 126 8.32 6.59 5.37
C LEU A 126 9.84 6.66 5.17
N THR A 127 10.58 7.32 6.06
CA THR A 127 12.04 7.53 5.89
C THR A 127 12.80 6.24 5.57
N ASN A 128 12.48 5.14 6.24
CA ASN A 128 13.14 3.84 6.03
C ASN A 128 12.73 3.12 4.73
N ALA A 129 11.60 3.55 4.13
CA ALA A 129 11.08 3.05 2.87
C ALA A 129 11.81 3.63 1.66
N VAL A 130 12.37 4.83 1.81
CA VAL A 130 13.02 5.53 0.71
C VAL A 130 14.48 5.12 0.67
N TRP A 131 14.80 4.18 -0.21
CA TRP A 131 16.17 3.77 -0.42
C TRP A 131 16.89 4.76 -1.34
N PRO A 132 18.09 5.23 -0.96
CA PRO A 132 19.02 5.73 -1.97
C PRO A 132 19.32 4.54 -2.88
N THR A 133 18.94 4.64 -4.14
CA THR A 133 19.33 3.68 -5.17
C THR A 133 20.85 3.60 -5.24
N GLN A 134 21.45 2.62 -4.55
CA GLN A 134 22.60 1.92 -5.11
C GLN A 134 22.04 0.71 -5.85
N ILE A 135 21.71 0.92 -7.12
CA ILE A 135 21.65 -0.20 -8.06
C ILE A 135 23.10 -0.63 -8.28
N PRO A 136 23.46 -1.91 -8.11
CA PRO A 136 24.80 -2.38 -8.47
C PRO A 136 25.03 -2.08 -9.95
N ILE A 137 26.09 -1.34 -10.25
CA ILE A 137 26.62 -1.33 -11.62
C ILE A 137 27.09 -2.77 -11.86
N LEU A 138 26.38 -3.49 -12.73
CA LEU A 138 26.91 -4.73 -13.27
C LEU A 138 28.14 -4.33 -14.11
N ALA A 139 29.32 -4.72 -13.61
CA ALA A 139 30.57 -4.68 -14.34
C ALA A 139 30.57 -5.73 -15.46
#